data_AF-A0A0F9E1Q0-F1
#
_entry.id   AF-A0A0F9E1Q0-F1
#
_cell.length_a   1.000
_cell.length_b   1.000
_cell.length_c   1.000
_cell.angle_alpha   90.00
_cell.angle_beta   90.00
_cell.angle_gamma   90.00
#
_symmetry.space_group_name_H-M   'P 1'
#
loop_
_entity.id
_entity.type
_entity.pdbx_description
1 polymer ?
#
loop_
_entity_poly.entity_id
_entity_poly.type
_entity_poly.pdbx_seq_one_letter_code
_entity_poly.pdbx_strand_id
1 'polypeptide(L)'
;MERACETDQPGQSVRLVVIVAASSVADIVRDTAQGWPGDPLVLDPTGLSPAEAGQRKACAFAAASLALAASGTVSLELAAAGTPMVIAYDMAWLSWQIMSRMARVDTVTLVNLVTQSHVIPEFLGPNCLPGPIAAALAELAEHPDSQDAALVQTMEALGRGQEPPGLRAARAVLDG
;
A
#
# COMPACT_ATOMS: atom_id res chain seq x y z
N MET A 1 -36.49 14.36 -21.41
CA MET A 1 -35.69 13.29 -22.05
C MET A 1 -34.54 12.96 -21.11
N GLU A 2 -34.76 12.60 -19.84
CA GLU A 2 -35.58 11.51 -19.27
C GLU A 2 -35.37 10.14 -19.93
N ARG A 3 -34.80 9.24 -19.09
CA ARG A 3 -34.67 7.77 -19.19
C ARG A 3 -33.64 7.27 -20.22
N ALA A 4 -32.72 6.36 -19.92
CA ALA A 4 -32.57 5.45 -18.79
C ALA A 4 -31.11 4.95 -18.71
N CYS A 5 -30.58 4.79 -17.50
CA CYS A 5 -29.94 3.54 -17.11
C CYS A 5 -30.04 3.43 -15.59
N GLU A 6 -31.25 3.09 -15.16
CA GLU A 6 -31.47 2.54 -13.83
C GLU A 6 -30.96 1.10 -13.87
N THR A 7 -29.89 0.85 -13.12
CA THR A 7 -29.64 -0.45 -12.49
C THR A 7 -29.19 -0.14 -11.08
N ASP A 8 -30.18 -0.03 -10.20
CA ASP A 8 -30.00 -0.15 -8.75
C ASP A 8 -29.66 -1.61 -8.43
N GLN A 9 -28.45 -1.86 -7.95
CA GLN A 9 -28.17 -2.95 -7.02
C GLN A 9 -27.45 -2.34 -5.81
N PRO A 10 -27.89 -2.63 -4.57
CA PRO A 10 -27.22 -2.16 -3.37
C PRO A 10 -25.97 -3.02 -3.15
N GLY A 11 -24.86 -2.60 -3.73
CA GLY A 11 -23.55 -3.23 -3.59
C GLY A 11 -22.48 -2.24 -4.02
N GLN A 12 -21.59 -1.87 -3.10
CA GLN A 12 -20.57 -0.83 -3.29
C GLN A 12 -19.88 -0.95 -4.66
N SER A 13 -19.95 0.10 -5.48
CA SER A 13 -19.16 0.21 -6.71
C SER A 13 -17.68 0.32 -6.34
N VAL A 14 -16.98 -0.81 -6.28
CA VAL A 14 -15.54 -0.86 -6.03
C VAL A 14 -14.84 -0.23 -7.25
N ARG A 15 -14.21 0.92 -7.05
CA ARG A 15 -13.39 1.56 -8.07
C ARG A 15 -11.93 1.26 -7.83
N LEU A 16 -11.30 0.54 -8.74
CA LEU A 16 -9.88 0.22 -8.67
C LEU A 16 -9.05 1.47 -9.06
N VAL A 17 -8.05 1.80 -8.25
CA VAL A 17 -7.08 2.87 -8.51
C VAL A 17 -5.70 2.25 -8.57
N VAL A 18 -4.99 2.48 -9.68
CA VAL A 18 -3.62 1.98 -9.89
C VAL A 18 -2.66 3.15 -9.81
N ILE A 19 -1.78 3.15 -8.81
CA ILE A 19 -0.80 4.21 -8.59
C ILE A 19 0.52 3.82 -9.24
N VAL A 20 0.98 4.65 -10.19
CA VAL A 20 2.27 4.44 -10.85
C VAL A 20 3.34 5.20 -10.09
N ALA A 21 4.31 4.47 -9.53
CA ALA A 21 5.38 5.09 -8.74
C ALA A 21 6.45 5.79 -9.59
N ALA A 22 6.67 5.34 -10.84
CA ALA A 22 7.72 5.86 -11.72
C ALA A 22 7.18 6.07 -13.15
N SER A 23 7.44 7.24 -13.72
CA SER A 23 7.01 7.59 -15.09
C SER A 23 7.53 6.62 -16.14
N SER A 24 8.69 6.00 -15.92
CA SER A 24 9.31 5.06 -16.87
C SER A 24 8.50 3.79 -17.15
N VAL A 25 7.56 3.44 -16.26
CA VAL A 25 6.67 2.28 -16.44
C VAL A 25 5.21 2.68 -16.64
N ALA A 26 4.91 3.99 -16.75
CA ALA A 26 3.55 4.50 -16.84
C ALA A 26 2.80 3.93 -18.06
N ASP A 27 3.45 3.89 -19.21
CA ASP A 27 2.85 3.34 -20.43
C ASP A 27 2.58 1.85 -20.29
N ILE A 28 3.55 1.08 -19.79
CA ILE A 28 3.41 -0.37 -19.55
C ILE A 28 2.22 -0.63 -18.62
N VAL A 29 2.10 0.13 -17.52
CA VAL A 29 1.00 -0.04 -16.56
C VAL A 29 -0.34 0.34 -17.18
N ARG A 30 -0.41 1.44 -17.94
CA ARG A 30 -1.64 1.89 -18.59
C ARG A 30 -2.13 0.87 -19.62
N ASP A 31 -1.22 0.37 -20.45
CA ASP A 31 -1.53 -0.64 -21.47
C ASP A 31 -1.94 -1.97 -20.82
N THR A 32 -1.28 -2.37 -19.73
CA THR A 32 -1.62 -3.60 -19.00
C THR A 32 -2.97 -3.50 -18.31
N ALA A 33 -3.29 -2.35 -17.71
CA ALA A 33 -4.56 -2.10 -17.03
C ALA A 33 -5.73 -1.88 -18.01
N GLN A 34 -5.45 -1.64 -19.29
CA GLN A 34 -6.46 -1.45 -20.31
C GLN A 34 -7.32 -2.71 -20.45
N GLY A 35 -8.64 -2.56 -20.31
CA GLY A 35 -9.59 -3.66 -20.42
C GLY A 35 -9.76 -4.49 -19.14
N TRP A 36 -9.13 -4.10 -18.04
CA TRP A 36 -9.46 -4.69 -16.74
C TRP A 36 -10.92 -4.37 -16.36
N PRO A 37 -11.62 -5.30 -15.69
CA PRO A 37 -12.97 -5.03 -15.18
C PRO A 37 -12.99 -3.79 -14.29
N GLY A 38 -14.03 -2.95 -14.45
CA GLY A 38 -14.24 -1.76 -13.61
C GLY A 38 -13.49 -0.50 -14.03
N ASP A 39 -12.81 -0.50 -15.19
CA ASP A 39 -12.12 0.66 -15.78
C ASP A 39 -11.21 1.39 -14.77
N PRO A 40 -10.09 0.76 -14.38
CA PRO A 40 -9.26 1.27 -13.29
C PRO A 40 -8.72 2.67 -13.58
N LEU A 41 -8.76 3.53 -12.56
CA LEU A 41 -8.14 4.85 -12.64
C LEU A 41 -6.63 4.73 -12.45
N VAL A 42 -5.86 4.95 -13.52
CA VAL A 42 -4.39 4.99 -13.45
C VAL A 42 -3.91 6.39 -13.06
N LEU A 43 -3.24 6.50 -11.91
CA LEU A 43 -2.59 7.73 -11.46
C LEU A 43 -1.15 7.76 -11.98
N ASP A 44 -1.01 8.35 -13.16
CA ASP A 44 0.27 8.57 -13.84
C ASP A 44 0.96 9.85 -13.33
N PRO A 45 2.23 9.77 -12.87
CA PRO A 45 3.01 10.92 -12.45
C PRO A 45 3.68 11.70 -13.60
N THR A 46 3.60 11.22 -14.84
CA THR A 46 4.28 11.81 -16.00
C THR A 46 3.84 13.26 -16.23
N GLY A 47 4.82 14.16 -16.35
CA GLY A 47 4.59 15.59 -16.56
C GLY A 47 4.23 16.38 -15.30
N LEU A 48 4.15 15.74 -14.13
CA LEU A 48 3.90 16.40 -12.85
C LEU A 48 5.20 16.71 -12.12
N SER A 49 5.19 17.75 -11.28
CA SER A 49 6.25 17.92 -10.29
C SER A 49 6.20 16.80 -9.24
N PRO A 50 7.32 16.48 -8.56
CA PRO A 50 7.32 15.49 -7.48
C PRO A 50 6.33 15.81 -6.35
N ALA A 51 6.09 17.10 -6.06
CA ALA A 51 5.14 17.53 -5.04
C ALA A 51 3.68 17.24 -5.45
N GLU A 52 3.31 17.52 -6.69
CA GLU A 52 1.96 17.25 -7.20
C GLU A 52 1.69 15.75 -7.31
N ALA A 53 2.65 14.98 -7.81
CA ALA A 53 2.57 13.52 -7.85
C ALA A 53 2.40 12.93 -6.44
N GLY A 54 3.19 13.42 -5.48
CA GLY A 54 3.09 13.04 -4.07
C GLY A 54 1.73 13.37 -3.46
N GLN A 55 1.20 14.57 -3.70
CA GLN A 55 -0.12 14.98 -3.21
C GLN A 55 -1.24 14.11 -3.79
N ARG A 56 -1.23 13.84 -5.10
CA ARG A 56 -2.23 12.97 -5.74
C ARG A 56 -2.19 11.56 -5.17
N LYS A 57 -1.00 11.01 -4.96
CA LYS A 57 -0.79 9.70 -4.33
C LYS A 57 -1.34 9.68 -2.90
N ALA A 58 -1.02 10.68 -2.09
CA ALA A 58 -1.51 10.79 -0.71
C ALA A 58 -3.04 10.89 -0.63
N CYS A 59 -3.67 11.69 -1.52
CA CYS A 59 -5.12 11.76 -1.62
C CYS A 59 -5.73 10.40 -1.99
N ALA A 60 -5.09 9.65 -2.90
CA ALA A 60 -5.58 8.33 -3.30
C ALA A 60 -5.48 7.31 -2.17
N PHE A 61 -4.40 7.33 -1.38
CA PHE A 61 -4.28 6.49 -0.18
C PHE A 61 -5.38 6.81 0.83
N ALA A 62 -5.54 8.10 1.19
CA ALA A 62 -6.55 8.52 2.16
C ALA A 62 -8.00 8.25 1.72
N ALA A 63 -8.26 8.18 0.41
CA ALA A 63 -9.58 7.88 -0.13
C ALA A 63 -9.85 6.38 -0.33
N ALA A 64 -8.83 5.53 -0.23
CA ALA A 64 -8.98 4.09 -0.44
C ALA A 64 -9.53 3.40 0.81
N SER A 65 -10.48 2.48 0.61
CA SER A 65 -11.01 1.64 1.69
C SER A 65 -10.02 0.56 2.14
N LEU A 66 -9.19 0.08 1.20
CA LEU A 66 -8.10 -0.86 1.41
C LEU A 66 -7.10 -0.75 0.27
N ALA A 67 -5.88 -1.24 0.47
CA ALA A 67 -4.82 -1.18 -0.52
C ALA A 67 -4.08 -2.51 -0.68
N LEU A 68 -3.72 -2.84 -1.92
CA LEU A 68 -2.69 -3.84 -2.22
C LEU A 68 -1.40 -3.09 -2.53
N ALA A 69 -0.34 -3.32 -1.75
CA ALA A 69 0.91 -2.58 -1.90
C ALA A 69 2.13 -3.49 -1.94
N ALA A 70 3.19 -3.01 -2.58
CA ALA A 70 4.51 -3.61 -2.46
C ALA A 70 5.15 -3.24 -1.11
N SER A 71 5.93 -4.17 -0.55
CA SER A 71 6.68 -3.98 0.69
C SER A 71 7.72 -2.87 0.53
N GLY A 72 7.48 -1.70 1.12
CA GLY A 72 8.38 -0.55 1.00
C GLY A 72 7.80 0.70 1.66
N THR A 73 8.28 1.88 1.23
CA THR A 73 7.83 3.18 1.78
C THR A 73 6.32 3.38 1.65
N VAL A 74 5.70 2.80 0.62
CA VAL A 74 4.25 2.83 0.41
C VAL A 74 3.48 2.26 1.61
N SER A 75 3.99 1.19 2.26
CA SER A 75 3.33 0.63 3.44
C SER A 75 3.23 1.64 4.58
N LEU A 76 4.27 2.44 4.80
CA LEU A 76 4.27 3.51 5.80
C LEU A 76 3.39 4.68 5.41
N GLU A 77 3.35 5.03 4.12
CA GLU A 77 2.48 6.09 3.63
C GLU A 77 1.00 5.71 3.78
N LEU A 78 0.65 4.45 3.51
CA LEU A 78 -0.68 3.90 3.77
C LEU A 78 -1.00 3.87 5.27
N ALA A 79 -0.06 3.43 6.11
CA ALA A 79 -0.25 3.45 7.57
C ALA A 79 -0.43 4.87 8.11
N ALA A 80 0.30 5.85 7.57
CA ALA A 80 0.13 7.26 7.93
C ALA A 80 -1.24 7.81 7.52
N ALA A 81 -1.75 7.36 6.36
CA ALA A 81 -3.09 7.66 5.86
C ALA A 81 -4.20 6.91 6.62
N GLY A 82 -3.86 5.89 7.43
CA GLY A 82 -4.84 5.04 8.12
C GLY A 82 -5.55 4.06 7.18
N THR A 83 -4.93 3.73 6.04
CA THR A 83 -5.52 2.85 5.03
C THR A 83 -5.13 1.40 5.31
N PRO A 84 -6.10 0.50 5.52
CA PRO A 84 -5.82 -0.93 5.65
C PRO A 84 -5.15 -1.49 4.39
N MET A 85 -4.23 -2.44 4.56
CA MET A 85 -3.42 -2.93 3.46
C MET A 85 -3.14 -4.43 3.50
N VAL A 86 -2.91 -4.99 2.31
CA VAL A 86 -2.27 -6.30 2.10
C VAL A 86 -0.97 -6.06 1.36
N ILE A 87 0.08 -6.75 1.75
CA ILE A 87 1.40 -6.63 1.14
C ILE A 87 1.64 -7.83 0.23
N ALA A 88 1.97 -7.56 -1.02
CA ALA A 88 2.37 -8.59 -1.98
C ALA A 88 3.59 -8.12 -2.76
N TYR A 89 4.61 -8.98 -2.84
CA TYR A 89 5.80 -8.69 -3.62
C TYR A 89 6.42 -9.95 -4.19
N ASP A 90 6.40 -10.05 -5.52
CA ASP A 90 7.10 -11.10 -6.25
C ASP A 90 8.57 -10.71 -6.43
N MET A 91 9.46 -11.49 -5.82
CA MET A 91 10.89 -11.27 -5.85
C MET A 91 11.53 -12.19 -6.88
N ALA A 92 12.53 -11.68 -7.59
CA ALA A 92 13.38 -12.54 -8.43
C ALA A 92 13.94 -13.71 -7.60
N TRP A 93 13.95 -14.91 -8.18
CA TRP A 93 14.28 -16.16 -7.47
C TRP A 93 15.59 -16.06 -6.68
N LEU A 94 16.65 -15.51 -7.27
CA LEU A 94 17.94 -15.36 -6.61
C LEU A 94 17.86 -14.41 -5.40
N SER A 95 17.18 -13.27 -5.55
CA SER A 95 16.94 -12.32 -4.46
C SER A 95 16.18 -12.98 -3.32
N TRP A 96 15.15 -13.78 -3.63
CA TRP A 96 14.42 -14.55 -2.63
C TRP A 96 15.31 -15.57 -1.91
N GLN A 97 16.14 -16.33 -2.63
CA GLN A 97 17.02 -17.33 -2.02
C GLN A 97 18.05 -16.72 -1.07
N ILE A 98 18.54 -15.52 -1.37
CA ILE A 98 19.47 -14.77 -0.51
C ILE A 98 18.71 -14.20 0.69
N MET A 99 17.62 -13.47 0.44
CA MET A 99 16.85 -12.80 1.48
C MET A 99 16.29 -13.80 2.50
N SER A 100 15.69 -14.90 2.06
CA SER A 100 15.12 -15.94 2.95
C SER A 100 16.17 -16.59 3.85
N ARG A 101 17.44 -16.65 3.44
CA ARG A 101 18.54 -17.18 4.27
C ARG A 101 19.16 -16.15 5.20
N MET A 102 19.01 -14.87 4.88
CA MET A 102 19.54 -13.76 5.69
C MET A 102 18.51 -13.16 6.65
N ALA A 103 17.22 -13.37 6.39
CA ALA A 103 16.13 -12.83 7.18
C ALA A 103 16.22 -13.34 8.63
N ARG A 104 16.40 -12.40 9.56
CA ARG A 104 16.32 -12.64 11.02
C ARG A 104 14.95 -12.31 11.59
N VAL A 105 14.06 -11.83 10.74
CA VAL A 105 12.70 -11.42 11.05
C VAL A 105 11.75 -12.22 10.17
N ASP A 106 10.57 -12.50 10.70
CA ASP A 106 9.51 -13.29 10.08
C ASP A 106 8.51 -12.45 9.26
N THR A 107 8.70 -11.13 9.24
CA THR A 107 7.89 -10.14 8.51
C THR A 107 8.79 -9.07 7.88
N VAL A 108 8.36 -8.50 6.77
CA VAL A 108 9.05 -7.40 6.06
C VAL A 108 8.37 -6.05 6.23
N THR A 109 7.11 -6.01 6.68
CA THR A 109 6.38 -4.74 6.83
C THR A 109 6.73 -4.07 8.14
N LEU A 110 7.02 -2.78 8.10
CA LEU A 110 7.41 -2.05 9.30
C LEU A 110 6.29 -2.02 10.37
N VAL A 111 5.02 -2.02 9.96
CA VAL A 111 3.88 -2.11 10.88
C VAL A 111 3.94 -3.38 11.73
N ASN A 112 4.11 -4.53 11.08
CA ASN A 112 4.23 -5.83 11.74
C ASN A 112 5.49 -5.91 12.62
N LEU A 113 6.63 -5.37 12.16
CA LEU A 113 7.87 -5.30 12.94
C LEU A 113 7.74 -4.45 14.22
N VAL A 114 7.12 -3.27 14.11
CA VAL A 114 6.96 -2.34 15.24
C VAL A 114 5.95 -2.87 16.25
N THR A 115 4.87 -3.49 15.77
CA THR A 115 3.82 -4.06 16.62
C THR A 115 4.13 -5.47 17.11
N GLN A 116 5.20 -6.09 16.62
CA GLN A 116 5.54 -7.50 16.86
C GLN A 116 4.36 -8.43 16.59
N SER A 117 3.65 -8.16 15.49
CA SER A 117 2.43 -8.86 15.10
C SER A 117 2.47 -9.26 13.62
N HIS A 118 1.47 -10.03 13.19
CA HIS A 118 1.26 -10.44 11.79
C HIS A 118 -0.09 -9.94 11.27
N VAL A 119 -0.50 -8.76 11.72
CA VAL A 119 -1.83 -8.19 11.42
C VAL A 119 -1.96 -7.71 9.98
N ILE A 120 -0.85 -7.30 9.36
CA ILE A 120 -0.80 -6.99 7.93
C ILE A 120 -0.47 -8.27 7.16
N PRO A 121 -1.38 -8.82 6.32
CA PRO A 121 -1.09 -10.01 5.54
C PRO A 121 0.05 -9.77 4.53
N GLU A 122 1.02 -10.68 4.48
CA GLU A 122 2.21 -10.58 3.64
C GLU A 122 2.38 -11.80 2.71
N PHE A 123 2.45 -11.55 1.41
CA PHE A 123 2.61 -12.57 0.38
C PHE A 123 3.88 -12.29 -0.44
N LEU A 124 4.97 -12.97 -0.08
CA LEU A 124 6.30 -12.71 -0.62
C LEU A 124 6.83 -13.90 -1.44
N GLY A 125 7.49 -13.59 -2.56
CA GLY A 125 8.18 -14.58 -3.39
C GLY A 125 7.26 -15.76 -3.77
N PRO A 126 7.59 -17.03 -3.41
CA PRO A 126 6.77 -18.19 -3.74
C PRO A 126 5.32 -18.14 -3.21
N ASN A 127 5.07 -17.36 -2.16
CA ASN A 127 3.74 -17.19 -1.58
C ASN A 127 2.95 -16.02 -2.21
N CYS A 128 3.56 -15.25 -3.12
CA CYS A 128 2.93 -14.17 -3.86
C CYS A 128 1.98 -14.72 -4.94
N LEU A 129 0.90 -15.36 -4.50
CA LEU A 129 -0.06 -16.06 -5.36
C LEU A 129 -1.38 -15.29 -5.42
N PRO A 130 -1.99 -15.10 -6.61
CA PRO A 130 -3.22 -14.30 -6.76
C PRO A 130 -4.39 -14.76 -5.88
N GLY A 131 -4.59 -16.06 -5.71
CA GLY A 131 -5.70 -16.62 -4.92
C GLY A 131 -5.65 -16.22 -3.44
N PRO A 132 -4.55 -16.57 -2.71
CA PRO A 132 -4.35 -16.14 -1.33
C PRO A 132 -4.40 -14.61 -1.15
N ILE A 133 -3.83 -13.84 -2.07
CA ILE A 133 -3.88 -12.37 -2.02
C ILE A 133 -5.32 -11.88 -2.11
N ALA A 134 -6.10 -12.39 -3.07
CA ALA A 134 -7.50 -12.02 -3.24
C ALA A 134 -8.35 -12.41 -2.01
N ALA A 135 -8.09 -13.57 -1.41
CA ALA A 135 -8.77 -14.01 -0.19
C ALA A 135 -8.48 -13.05 0.99
N ALA A 136 -7.21 -12.66 1.19
CA ALA A 136 -6.84 -11.71 2.24
C ALA A 136 -7.45 -10.32 2.01
N LEU A 137 -7.51 -9.85 0.76
CA LEU A 137 -8.18 -8.59 0.42
C LEU A 137 -9.68 -8.64 0.70
N ALA A 138 -10.34 -9.77 0.41
CA ALA A 138 -11.76 -9.96 0.70
C ALA A 138 -12.02 -10.00 2.21
N GLU A 139 -11.21 -10.74 2.97
CA GLU A 139 -11.30 -10.79 4.44
C GLU A 139 -11.09 -9.40 5.07
N LEU A 140 -10.13 -8.64 4.55
CA LEU A 140 -9.89 -7.27 4.99
C LEU A 140 -11.05 -6.33 4.64
N ALA A 141 -11.71 -6.53 3.49
CA ALA A 141 -12.91 -5.77 3.12
C ALA A 141 -14.09 -6.05 4.07
N GLU A 142 -14.21 -7.28 4.59
CA GLU A 142 -15.21 -7.65 5.58
C GLU A 142 -14.90 -7.11 6.98
N HIS A 143 -13.60 -6.92 7.30
CA HIS A 143 -13.12 -6.45 8.60
C HIS A 143 -12.16 -5.26 8.44
N PRO A 144 -12.63 -4.11 7.94
CA PRO A 144 -11.75 -2.98 7.58
C PRO A 144 -10.96 -2.43 8.78
N ASP A 145 -11.55 -2.47 9.97
CA ASP A 145 -10.96 -1.90 11.19
C ASP A 145 -9.92 -2.85 11.84
N SER A 146 -9.71 -4.04 11.28
CA SER A 146 -8.84 -5.09 11.87
C SER A 146 -7.37 -4.67 12.03
N GLN A 147 -6.93 -3.67 11.26
CA GLN A 147 -5.54 -3.18 11.26
C GLN A 147 -5.37 -1.85 12.01
N ASP A 148 -6.44 -1.14 12.35
CA ASP A 148 -6.41 0.25 12.83
C ASP A 148 -5.49 0.45 14.03
N ALA A 149 -5.62 -0.41 15.04
CA ALA A 149 -4.80 -0.34 16.25
C ALA A 149 -3.30 -0.44 15.93
N ALA A 150 -2.93 -1.32 15.00
CA ALA A 150 -1.55 -1.51 14.60
C ALA A 150 -1.01 -0.34 13.76
N LEU A 151 -1.83 0.23 12.88
CA LEU A 151 -1.47 1.43 12.11
C LEU A 151 -1.24 2.63 13.04
N VAL A 152 -2.14 2.86 14.00
CA VAL A 152 -2.01 3.93 15.00
C VAL A 152 -0.75 3.72 15.84
N GLN A 153 -0.58 2.55 16.44
CA GLN A 153 0.59 2.21 17.26
C GLN A 153 1.89 2.41 16.49
N THR A 154 1.93 2.01 15.22
CA THR A 154 3.12 2.18 14.37
C THR A 154 3.44 3.65 14.18
N MET A 155 2.45 4.48 13.86
CA MET A 155 2.66 5.90 13.64
C MET A 155 3.07 6.64 14.92
N GLU A 156 2.52 6.25 16.07
CA GLU A 156 2.94 6.76 17.39
C GLU A 156 4.40 6.40 17.69
N ALA A 157 4.79 5.14 17.49
CA ALA A 157 6.17 4.67 17.67
C ALA A 157 7.16 5.40 16.75
N LEU A 158 6.74 5.79 15.54
CA LEU A 158 7.54 6.59 14.61
C LEU A 158 7.58 8.08 14.98
N GLY A 159 6.80 8.50 15.98
CA GLY A 159 6.78 9.86 16.50
C GLY A 159 5.80 10.80 15.81
N ARG A 160 4.64 10.30 15.37
CA ARG A 160 3.56 11.17 14.90
C ARG A 160 3.26 12.24 15.96
N GLY A 161 3.26 13.51 15.54
CA GLY A 161 3.09 14.67 16.43
C GLY A 161 4.33 15.11 17.21
N GLN A 162 5.48 14.45 17.01
CA GLN A 162 6.76 14.84 17.58
C GLN A 162 7.63 15.61 16.55
N GLU A 163 8.84 15.99 16.98
CA GLU A 163 9.83 16.58 16.07
C GLU A 163 10.10 15.65 14.87
N PRO A 164 10.19 16.20 13.64
CA PRO A 164 10.41 15.40 12.44
C PRO A 164 11.57 14.41 12.58
N PRO A 165 11.42 13.15 12.12
CA PRO A 165 12.42 12.10 12.33
C PRO A 165 13.82 12.48 11.84
N GLY A 166 13.91 13.23 10.74
CA GLY A 166 15.19 13.70 10.20
C GLY A 166 15.91 14.70 11.12
N LEU A 167 15.19 15.57 11.82
CA LEU A 167 15.77 16.51 12.78
C LEU A 167 16.23 15.78 14.04
N ARG A 168 15.43 14.83 14.55
CA ARG A 168 15.83 13.99 15.69
C ARG A 168 17.10 13.19 15.37
N ALA A 169 17.17 12.61 14.17
CA ALA A 169 18.34 11.88 13.70
C ALA A 169 19.57 12.81 13.58
N ALA A 170 19.40 14.00 12.99
CA ALA A 170 20.48 14.99 12.91
C ALA A 170 20.99 15.41 14.30
N ARG A 171 20.08 15.63 15.25
CA ARG A 171 20.42 16.02 16.62
C ARG A 171 21.13 14.92 17.38
N ALA A 172 20.70 13.67 17.24
CA ALA A 172 21.36 12.52 17.84
C ALA A 172 22.81 12.34 17.35
N VAL A 173 23.13 12.75 16.12
CA VAL A 173 24.51 12.77 15.60
C VAL A 173 25.33 13.94 16.15
N LEU A 174 24.71 15.08 16.43
CA LEU A 174 25.39 16.25 17.00
C LEU A 174 25.63 16.13 18.50
N ASP A 175 24.76 15.42 19.21
CA ASP A 175 24.79 15.26 20.67
C ASP A 175 25.50 13.95 21.12
N GLY A 176 25.94 13.10 20.18
CA GLY A 176 26.63 11.83 20.42
C GLY A 176 28.12 11.88 20.14
#